data_AF-A0A2A2R4P0-F1
#
_entry.id   AF-A0A2A2R4P0-F1
#
_cell.length_a   1.000
_cell.length_b   1.000
_cell.length_c   1.000
_cell.angle_alpha   90.00
_cell.angle_beta   90.00
_cell.angle_gamma   90.00
#
_symmetry.space_group_name_H-M   'P 1'
#
loop_
_entity.id
_entity.type
_entity.pdbx_description
1 polymer ?
#
loop_
_entity_poly.entity_id
_entity_poly.type
_entity_poly.pdbx_seq_one_letter_code
_entity_poly.pdbx_strand_id
1 'polypeptide(L)'
;MRNLLALLLFTVVAPAAEKVVDPLAGLDARELHNRGTQRLAEGDLAGAEEALRASLGRDVDALRPPALHNLGHVRFGKGKEGLGGRTSGDVTELSIARSYLEAADADISDMKDQIELLDKAKAEGREPDYVPATAALGGGINTYRTIKKLIPKEEAMVTKRGGVIALWTRSVGDFRGAHELDAADAQGKANADAVEELLRALRRETTALEETIEAQRKKLEELRDVIRELVKRIPDDKLPPEAESGEEEEDEDFLPPERRKPKPRSGSDKKGEEGKEEKMTEQEARGSLEGLKNEFGRKMPAGQQDGKGGSGGKPKDKKGKDY
;
A
#
# COMPACT_ATOMS: atom_id res chain seq x y z
N MET A 1 -8.10 -72.00 -5.57
CA MET A 1 -6.98 -71.34 -4.86
C MET A 1 -6.27 -70.40 -5.83
N ARG A 2 -5.89 -69.21 -5.33
CA ARG A 2 -4.94 -68.23 -5.87
C ARG A 2 -5.42 -67.24 -6.93
N ASN A 3 -5.89 -66.12 -6.37
CA ASN A 3 -5.79 -64.74 -6.86
C ASN A 3 -4.48 -64.46 -7.62
N LEU A 4 -4.57 -63.76 -8.75
CA LEU A 4 -3.50 -62.90 -9.23
C LEU A 4 -4.09 -61.52 -9.55
N LEU A 5 -3.80 -60.58 -8.66
CA LEU A 5 -4.09 -59.17 -8.80
C LEU A 5 -3.03 -58.58 -9.76
N ALA A 6 -3.45 -58.10 -10.93
CA ALA A 6 -2.57 -57.35 -11.83
C ALA A 6 -2.38 -55.94 -11.27
N LEU A 7 -1.23 -55.69 -10.65
CA LEU A 7 -0.83 -54.37 -10.15
C LEU A 7 -0.29 -53.55 -11.35
N LEU A 8 -1.11 -52.63 -11.84
CA LEU A 8 -0.76 -51.70 -12.91
C LEU A 8 0.03 -50.54 -12.29
N LEU A 9 1.37 -50.57 -12.39
CA LEU A 9 2.22 -49.45 -12.02
C LEU A 9 2.03 -48.31 -13.04
N PHE A 10 1.33 -47.25 -12.64
CA PHE A 10 1.44 -45.96 -13.31
C PHE A 10 2.76 -45.32 -12.92
N THR A 11 3.72 -45.30 -13.85
CA THR A 11 4.90 -44.44 -13.76
C THR A 11 4.45 -42.99 -13.95
N VAL A 12 4.29 -42.26 -12.84
CA VAL A 12 4.19 -40.80 -12.86
C VAL A 12 5.56 -40.28 -13.28
N VAL A 13 5.69 -39.85 -14.54
CA VAL A 13 6.84 -39.04 -14.97
C VAL A 13 6.63 -37.66 -14.35
N ALA A 14 7.28 -37.41 -13.22
CA ALA A 14 7.41 -36.06 -12.70
C ALA A 14 8.23 -35.22 -13.70
N PRO A 15 7.83 -33.98 -14.02
CA PRO A 15 8.65 -33.11 -14.84
C PRO A 15 9.95 -32.84 -14.07
N ALA A 16 11.08 -33.11 -14.71
CA ALA A 16 12.39 -32.78 -14.18
C ALA A 16 12.44 -31.26 -13.95
N ALA A 17 12.48 -30.84 -12.69
CA ALA A 17 12.79 -29.47 -12.33
C ALA A 17 14.17 -29.13 -12.92
N GLU A 18 14.19 -28.26 -13.91
CA GLU A 18 15.41 -27.68 -14.45
C GLU A 18 16.16 -27.08 -13.25
N LYS A 19 17.32 -27.65 -12.90
CA LYS A 19 18.16 -27.10 -11.84
C LYS A 19 18.54 -25.70 -12.29
N VAL A 20 17.96 -24.67 -11.68
CA VAL A 20 18.44 -23.30 -11.79
C VAL A 20 19.87 -23.33 -11.24
N VAL A 21 20.84 -23.37 -12.14
CA VAL A 21 22.25 -23.31 -11.78
C VAL A 21 22.47 -21.90 -11.25
N ASP A 22 22.79 -21.79 -9.97
CA ASP A 22 23.14 -20.51 -9.37
C ASP A 22 24.32 -19.90 -10.17
N PRO A 23 24.12 -18.76 -10.84
CA PRO A 23 25.13 -18.15 -11.71
C PRO A 23 26.39 -17.71 -10.95
N LEU A 24 26.36 -17.74 -9.62
CA LEU A 24 27.49 -17.39 -8.74
C LEU A 24 28.19 -18.63 -8.15
N ALA A 25 27.57 -19.81 -8.17
CA ALA A 25 28.07 -20.98 -7.45
C ALA A 25 29.43 -21.51 -7.95
N GLY A 26 29.73 -21.30 -9.24
CA GLY A 26 30.99 -21.73 -9.86
C GLY A 26 32.12 -20.70 -9.82
N LEU A 27 31.86 -19.48 -9.32
CA LEU A 27 32.82 -18.38 -9.34
C LEU A 27 33.66 -18.35 -8.06
N ASP A 28 34.94 -18.01 -8.21
CA ASP A 28 35.84 -17.76 -7.08
C ASP A 28 35.60 -16.38 -6.42
N ALA A 29 36.29 -16.12 -5.31
CA ALA A 29 36.11 -14.88 -4.53
C ALA A 29 36.41 -13.61 -5.34
N ARG A 30 37.40 -13.66 -6.24
CA ARG A 30 37.84 -12.51 -7.05
C ARG A 30 36.91 -12.30 -8.23
N GLU A 31 36.48 -13.36 -8.89
CA GLU A 31 35.47 -13.32 -9.94
C GLU A 31 34.14 -12.74 -9.42
N LEU A 32 33.71 -13.18 -8.22
CA LEU A 32 32.55 -12.63 -7.54
C LEU A 32 32.72 -11.14 -7.21
N HIS A 33 33.88 -10.75 -6.69
CA HIS A 33 34.19 -9.34 -6.41
C HIS A 33 34.11 -8.50 -7.69
N ASN A 34 34.82 -8.91 -8.75
CA ASN A 34 34.87 -8.19 -10.02
C ASN A 34 33.48 -8.08 -10.66
N ARG A 35 32.69 -9.16 -10.63
CA ARG A 35 31.30 -9.15 -11.11
C ARG A 35 30.43 -8.19 -10.31
N GLY A 36 30.58 -8.17 -8.99
CA GLY A 36 29.89 -7.23 -8.12
C GLY A 36 30.25 -5.78 -8.42
N THR A 37 31.54 -5.49 -8.60
CA THR A 37 32.06 -4.17 -8.98
C THR A 37 31.55 -3.72 -10.36
N GLN A 38 31.51 -4.63 -11.34
CA GLN A 38 30.95 -4.35 -12.66
C GLN A 38 29.45 -4.00 -12.57
N ARG A 39 28.66 -4.82 -11.88
CA ARG A 39 27.23 -4.58 -11.68
C ARG A 39 26.96 -3.26 -10.96
N LEU A 40 27.79 -2.93 -9.97
CA LEU A 40 27.71 -1.63 -9.30
C LEU A 40 27.94 -0.48 -10.28
N ALA A 41 28.93 -0.59 -11.17
CA ALA A 41 29.18 0.42 -12.21
C ALA A 41 28.03 0.52 -13.24
N GLU A 42 27.34 -0.58 -13.51
CA GLU A 42 26.16 -0.64 -14.37
C GLU A 42 24.87 -0.14 -13.69
N GLY A 43 24.90 0.10 -12.38
CA GLY A 43 23.73 0.50 -11.59
C GLY A 43 22.84 -0.67 -11.16
N ASP A 44 23.22 -1.92 -11.42
CA ASP A 44 22.53 -3.11 -10.91
C ASP A 44 22.89 -3.33 -9.43
N LEU A 45 22.26 -2.53 -8.55
CA LEU A 45 22.53 -2.58 -7.12
C LEU A 45 22.13 -3.92 -6.50
N ALA A 46 21.08 -4.57 -7.01
CA ALA A 46 20.62 -5.86 -6.51
C ALA A 46 21.65 -6.95 -6.80
N GLY A 47 22.06 -7.08 -8.06
CA GLY A 47 23.06 -8.07 -8.46
C GLY A 47 24.46 -7.73 -7.95
N ALA A 48 24.79 -6.46 -7.74
CA ALA A 48 26.05 -6.06 -7.12
C ALA A 48 26.12 -6.51 -5.65
N GLU A 49 25.04 -6.30 -4.86
CA GLU A 49 25.01 -6.77 -3.47
C GLU A 49 25.16 -8.29 -3.39
N GLU A 50 24.43 -9.02 -4.23
CA GLU A 50 24.46 -10.47 -4.26
C GLU A 50 25.89 -11.00 -4.52
N ALA A 51 26.56 -10.50 -5.55
CA ALA A 51 27.90 -10.93 -5.92
C ALA A 51 28.96 -10.51 -4.89
N LEU A 52 28.89 -9.29 -4.35
CA LEU A 52 29.84 -8.81 -3.34
C LEU A 52 29.69 -9.56 -1.99
N ARG A 53 28.45 -9.89 -1.58
CA ARG A 53 28.21 -10.71 -0.38
C ARG A 53 28.71 -12.14 -0.58
N ALA A 54 28.50 -12.71 -1.77
CA ALA A 54 29.05 -14.01 -2.11
C ALA A 54 30.59 -14.01 -2.09
N SER A 55 31.23 -12.95 -2.59
CA SER A 55 32.70 -12.77 -2.50
C SER A 55 33.18 -12.71 -1.05
N LEU A 56 32.53 -11.90 -0.20
CA LEU A 56 32.86 -11.84 1.23
C LEU A 56 32.71 -13.18 1.94
N GLY A 57 31.68 -13.96 1.60
CA GLY A 57 31.45 -15.30 2.14
C GLY A 57 32.50 -16.36 1.74
N ARG A 58 33.47 -16.01 0.89
CA ARG A 58 34.64 -16.87 0.59
C ARG A 58 35.83 -16.61 1.52
N ASP A 59 35.73 -15.65 2.44
CA ASP A 59 36.71 -15.36 3.48
C ASP A 59 38.15 -15.10 2.98
N VAL A 60 38.28 -14.47 1.81
CA VAL A 60 39.58 -14.03 1.29
C VAL A 60 39.92 -12.65 1.86
N ASP A 61 40.81 -12.59 2.84
CA ASP A 61 41.16 -11.36 3.57
C ASP A 61 41.55 -10.19 2.67
N ALA A 62 42.33 -10.45 1.62
CA ALA A 62 42.77 -9.43 0.67
C ALA A 62 41.62 -8.77 -0.12
N LEU A 63 40.48 -9.44 -0.24
CA LEU A 63 39.30 -8.91 -0.93
C LEU A 63 38.28 -8.30 0.04
N ARG A 64 38.44 -8.50 1.35
CA ARG A 64 37.49 -8.03 2.36
C ARG A 64 37.37 -6.50 2.37
N PRO A 65 38.46 -5.70 2.46
CA PRO A 65 38.34 -4.24 2.41
C PRO A 65 37.65 -3.69 1.14
N PRO A 66 38.08 -4.03 -0.09
CA PRO A 66 37.44 -3.47 -1.28
C PRO A 66 36.01 -3.98 -1.49
N ALA A 67 35.67 -5.20 -1.05
CA ALA A 67 34.29 -5.70 -1.11
C ALA A 67 33.36 -4.94 -0.14
N LEU A 68 33.83 -4.64 1.08
CA LEU A 68 33.09 -3.80 2.03
C LEU A 68 32.91 -2.38 1.47
N HIS A 69 33.96 -1.77 0.92
CA HIS A 69 33.87 -0.45 0.30
C HIS A 69 32.76 -0.40 -0.75
N ASN A 70 32.72 -1.39 -1.66
CA ASN A 70 31.71 -1.45 -2.72
C ASN A 70 30.31 -1.75 -2.18
N LEU A 71 30.18 -2.58 -1.13
CA LEU A 71 28.89 -2.80 -0.46
C LEU A 71 28.36 -1.53 0.21
N GLY A 72 29.24 -0.69 0.74
CA GLY A 72 28.90 0.63 1.24
C GLY A 72 28.15 1.46 0.19
N HIS A 73 28.71 1.54 -1.03
CA HIS A 73 28.06 2.23 -2.15
C HIS A 73 26.75 1.58 -2.58
N VAL A 74 26.71 0.25 -2.67
CA VAL A 74 25.49 -0.47 -3.05
C VAL A 74 24.34 -0.18 -2.08
N ARG A 75 24.59 -0.28 -0.77
CA ARG A 75 23.55 -0.05 0.25
C ARG A 75 23.14 1.41 0.33
N PHE A 76 24.09 2.34 0.17
CA PHE A 76 23.78 3.75 0.04
C PHE A 76 22.86 4.01 -1.17
N GLY A 77 23.22 3.47 -2.34
CA GLY A 77 22.45 3.55 -3.58
C GLY A 77 21.03 3.01 -3.44
N LYS A 78 20.86 1.82 -2.83
CA LYS A 78 19.53 1.24 -2.58
C LYS A 78 18.68 2.11 -1.68
N GLY A 79 19.28 2.70 -0.65
CA GLY A 79 18.57 3.66 0.20
C GLY A 79 18.16 4.92 -0.56
N LYS A 80 19.02 5.41 -1.46
CA LYS A 80 18.72 6.54 -2.34
C LYS A 80 17.58 6.22 -3.33
N GLU A 81 17.57 5.04 -3.94
CA GLU A 81 16.44 4.55 -4.75
C GLU A 81 15.15 4.47 -3.93
N GLY A 82 15.26 4.00 -2.67
CA GLY A 82 14.18 4.05 -1.68
C GLY A 82 13.60 5.46 -1.55
N LEU A 83 14.42 6.50 -1.46
CA LEU A 83 13.96 7.90 -1.37
C LEU A 83 13.54 8.53 -2.71
N GLY A 84 13.45 7.74 -3.79
CA GLY A 84 13.12 8.25 -5.13
C GLY A 84 14.27 9.05 -5.75
N GLY A 85 15.51 8.65 -5.49
CA GLY A 85 16.71 9.30 -6.01
C GLY A 85 17.26 10.43 -5.14
N ARG A 86 16.67 10.69 -3.97
CA ARG A 86 17.02 11.80 -3.07
C ARG A 86 17.88 11.34 -1.89
N THR A 87 18.54 12.30 -1.24
CA THR A 87 19.37 12.06 -0.04
C THR A 87 18.73 12.60 1.24
N SER A 88 17.51 13.14 1.14
CA SER A 88 16.67 13.58 2.25
C SER A 88 15.27 13.01 2.07
N GLY A 89 14.45 13.09 3.11
CA GLY A 89 13.02 12.97 2.97
C GLY A 89 12.45 14.08 2.08
N ASP A 90 11.19 13.92 1.68
CA ASP A 90 10.49 14.99 0.99
C ASP A 90 10.08 16.07 2.00
N VAL A 91 10.64 17.26 1.85
CA VAL A 91 10.28 18.42 2.68
C VAL A 91 8.81 18.82 2.46
N THR A 92 8.26 18.53 1.28
CA THR A 92 6.86 18.81 0.99
C THR A 92 5.92 17.92 1.80
N GLU A 93 6.28 16.66 2.07
CA GLU A 93 5.47 15.74 2.88
C GLU A 93 5.27 16.30 4.30
N LEU A 94 6.35 16.68 4.97
CA LEU A 94 6.28 17.26 6.32
C LEU A 94 5.56 18.62 6.33
N SER A 95 5.79 19.44 5.30
CA SER A 95 5.10 20.73 5.17
C SER A 95 3.58 20.56 5.00
N ILE A 96 3.17 19.59 4.17
CA ILE A 96 1.75 19.29 3.95
C ILE A 96 1.14 18.78 5.25
N ALA A 97 1.80 17.83 5.93
CA ALA A 97 1.31 17.27 7.18
C ALA A 97 1.09 18.35 8.26
N ARG A 98 2.01 19.32 8.37
CA ARG A 98 1.88 20.48 9.27
C ARG A 98 0.78 21.45 8.86
N SER A 99 0.62 21.71 7.56
CA SER A 99 -0.43 22.61 7.08
C SER A 99 -1.83 22.13 7.46
N TYR A 100 -2.05 20.82 7.54
CA TYR A 100 -3.32 20.26 7.98
C TYR A 100 -3.53 20.31 9.50
N LEU A 101 -2.46 20.38 10.30
CA LEU A 101 -2.60 20.70 11.73
C LEU A 101 -3.09 22.13 11.92
N GLU A 102 -2.50 23.08 11.18
CA GLU A 102 -2.90 24.49 11.22
C GLU A 102 -4.35 24.67 10.74
N ALA A 103 -4.73 23.98 9.66
CA ALA A 103 -6.11 23.96 9.18
C ALA A 103 -7.07 23.37 10.23
N ALA A 104 -6.70 22.25 10.86
CA ALA A 104 -7.53 21.66 11.92
C ALA A 104 -7.70 22.59 13.11
N ASP A 105 -6.64 23.27 13.55
CA ASP A 105 -6.71 24.25 14.64
C ASP A 105 -7.66 25.41 14.31
N ALA A 106 -7.58 25.95 13.09
CA ALA A 106 -8.46 27.00 12.62
C ALA A 106 -9.93 26.52 12.59
N ASP A 107 -10.21 25.37 11.97
CA ASP A 107 -11.57 24.84 11.87
C ASP A 107 -12.16 24.48 13.25
N ILE A 108 -11.35 23.93 14.14
CA ILE A 108 -11.75 23.66 15.53
C ILE A 108 -12.13 24.96 16.23
N SER A 109 -11.32 26.01 16.09
CA SER A 109 -11.59 27.33 16.69
C SER A 109 -12.89 27.91 16.14
N ASP A 110 -13.04 27.93 14.81
CA ASP A 110 -14.22 28.47 14.15
C ASP A 110 -15.48 27.73 14.61
N MET A 111 -15.47 26.40 14.64
CA MET A 111 -16.62 25.62 15.11
C MET A 111 -16.94 25.84 16.60
N LYS A 112 -15.92 26.00 17.46
CA LYS A 112 -16.13 26.32 18.88
C LYS A 112 -16.77 27.69 19.07
N ASP A 113 -16.32 28.69 18.31
CA ASP A 113 -16.91 30.03 18.32
C ASP A 113 -18.38 29.98 17.86
N GLN A 114 -18.68 29.20 16.81
CA GLN A 114 -20.07 29.02 16.36
C GLN A 114 -20.93 28.29 17.40
N ILE A 115 -20.39 27.30 18.10
CA ILE A 115 -21.10 26.65 19.22
C ILE A 115 -21.50 27.69 20.28
N GLU A 116 -20.57 28.56 20.71
CA GLU A 116 -20.85 29.58 21.73
C GLU A 116 -21.92 30.58 21.26
N LEU A 117 -21.82 31.04 20.00
CA LEU A 117 -22.79 31.98 19.42
C LEU A 117 -24.19 31.38 19.33
N LEU A 118 -24.31 30.12 18.92
CA LEU A 118 -25.60 29.42 18.85
C LEU A 118 -26.20 29.22 20.25
N ASP A 119 -25.39 28.82 21.23
CA ASP A 119 -25.83 28.62 22.62
C ASP A 119 -26.30 29.94 23.25
N LYS A 120 -25.59 31.05 22.99
CA LYS A 120 -25.97 32.38 23.44
C LYS A 120 -27.28 32.85 22.81
N ALA A 121 -27.43 32.74 21.49
CA ALA A 121 -28.66 33.14 20.80
C ALA A 121 -29.87 32.37 21.34
N LYS A 122 -29.71 31.05 21.57
CA LYS A 122 -30.74 30.20 22.18
C LYS A 122 -31.08 30.64 23.61
N ALA A 123 -30.09 30.93 24.44
CA ALA A 123 -30.29 31.41 25.80
C ALA A 123 -31.02 32.76 25.84
N GLU A 124 -30.79 33.61 24.84
CA GLU A 124 -31.44 34.92 24.68
C GLU A 124 -32.81 34.83 23.98
N GLY A 125 -33.27 33.62 23.62
CA GLY A 125 -34.55 33.40 22.95
C GLY A 125 -34.63 33.95 21.52
N ARG A 126 -33.48 34.17 20.87
CA ARG A 126 -33.39 34.64 19.48
C ARG A 126 -33.16 33.46 18.54
N GLU A 127 -33.70 33.53 17.33
CA GLU A 127 -33.32 32.59 16.29
C GLU A 127 -31.86 32.83 15.88
N PRO A 128 -30.98 31.82 15.97
CA PRO A 128 -29.59 31.97 15.55
C PRO A 128 -29.45 32.06 14.03
N ASP A 129 -28.44 32.79 13.56
CA ASP A 129 -27.97 32.66 12.18
C ASP A 129 -27.13 31.38 12.05
N TYR A 130 -27.63 30.42 11.28
CA TYR A 130 -26.99 29.13 11.07
C TYR A 130 -26.02 29.13 9.89
N VAL A 131 -25.98 30.17 9.05
CA VAL A 131 -25.12 30.17 7.86
C VAL A 131 -23.64 30.06 8.22
N PRO A 132 -23.10 30.85 9.18
CA PRO A 132 -21.69 30.72 9.58
C PRO A 132 -21.40 29.37 10.25
N ALA A 133 -22.33 28.87 11.06
CA ALA A 133 -22.23 27.56 11.70
C ALA A 133 -22.19 26.40 10.68
N THR A 134 -23.00 26.49 9.64
CA THR A 134 -23.07 25.50 8.55
C THR A 134 -21.78 25.51 7.73
N ALA A 135 -21.24 26.69 7.42
CA ALA A 135 -19.98 26.83 6.71
C ALA A 135 -18.79 26.28 7.53
N ALA A 136 -18.70 26.64 8.81
CA ALA A 136 -17.65 26.12 9.71
C ALA A 136 -17.73 24.59 9.85
N LEU A 137 -18.95 24.04 9.98
CA LEU A 137 -19.18 22.60 10.05
C LEU A 137 -18.71 21.88 8.78
N GLY A 138 -19.06 22.41 7.60
CA GLY A 138 -18.61 21.85 6.32
C GLY A 138 -17.09 21.86 6.16
N GLY A 139 -16.43 22.96 6.56
CA GLY A 139 -14.97 23.08 6.61
C GLY A 139 -14.33 22.01 7.51
N GLY A 140 -14.76 21.94 8.76
CA GLY A 140 -14.24 20.98 9.74
C GLY A 140 -14.40 19.52 9.31
N ILE A 141 -15.53 19.15 8.71
CA ILE A 141 -15.75 17.78 8.18
C ILE A 141 -14.77 17.48 7.03
N ASN A 142 -14.55 18.43 6.12
CA ASN A 142 -13.62 18.25 5.01
C ASN A 142 -12.18 18.11 5.49
N THR A 143 -11.76 18.91 6.47
CA THR A 143 -10.44 18.80 7.11
C THR A 143 -10.28 17.46 7.83
N TYR A 144 -11.28 17.03 8.60
CA TYR A 144 -11.29 15.71 9.24
C TYR A 144 -11.07 14.58 8.22
N ARG A 145 -11.86 14.55 7.14
CA ARG A 145 -11.76 13.51 6.10
C ARG A 145 -10.39 13.54 5.42
N THR A 146 -9.84 14.74 5.21
CA THR A 146 -8.55 14.89 4.54
C THR A 146 -7.42 14.35 5.42
N ILE A 147 -7.36 14.73 6.69
CA ILE A 147 -6.37 14.22 7.64
C ILE A 147 -6.47 12.70 7.78
N LYS A 148 -7.69 12.17 7.93
CA LYS A 148 -7.95 10.72 8.00
C LYS A 148 -7.40 9.94 6.81
N LYS A 149 -7.49 10.52 5.59
CA LYS A 149 -6.94 9.92 4.37
C LYS A 149 -5.42 10.08 4.23
N LEU A 150 -4.81 11.05 4.90
CA LEU A 150 -3.38 11.33 4.81
C LEU A 150 -2.54 10.50 5.77
N ILE A 151 -3.02 10.29 7.01
CA ILE A 151 -2.29 9.55 8.04
C ILE A 151 -1.73 8.20 7.53
N PRO A 152 -2.50 7.32 6.86
CA PRO A 152 -1.96 6.04 6.38
C PRO A 152 -0.84 6.20 5.34
N LYS A 153 -0.90 7.27 4.52
CA LYS A 153 0.13 7.59 3.53
C LYS A 153 1.41 8.07 4.22
N GLU A 154 1.26 8.93 5.22
CA GLU A 154 2.37 9.44 6.04
C GLU A 154 3.05 8.32 6.83
N GLU A 155 2.30 7.39 7.41
CA GLU A 155 2.82 6.19 8.09
C GLU A 155 3.59 5.26 7.14
N ALA A 156 3.07 5.06 5.93
CA ALA A 156 3.77 4.28 4.90
C ALA A 156 5.11 4.94 4.53
N MET A 157 5.16 6.28 4.50
CA MET A 157 6.39 7.03 4.25
C MET A 157 7.39 6.91 5.41
N VAL A 158 6.94 7.00 6.67
CA VAL A 158 7.78 6.74 7.85
C VAL A 158 8.38 5.33 7.78
N THR A 159 7.55 4.32 7.49
CA THR A 159 7.98 2.92 7.34
C THR A 159 9.06 2.79 6.26
N LYS A 160 8.84 3.42 5.10
CA LYS A 160 9.78 3.45 3.99
C LYS A 160 11.11 4.11 4.37
N ARG A 161 11.07 5.25 5.06
CA ARG A 161 12.27 5.94 5.58
C ARG A 161 13.02 5.07 6.59
N GLY A 162 12.31 4.31 7.43
CA GLY A 162 12.90 3.32 8.35
C GLY A 162 13.76 2.27 7.63
N GLY A 163 13.28 1.75 6.49
CA GLY A 163 14.06 0.83 5.64
C GLY A 163 15.34 1.47 5.08
N VAL A 164 15.26 2.73 4.65
CA VAL A 164 16.42 3.50 4.15
C VAL A 164 17.44 3.75 5.27
N ILE A 165 16.98 4.14 6.46
CA ILE A 165 17.82 4.33 7.64
C ILE A 165 18.60 3.05 7.96
N ALA A 166 17.97 1.88 7.87
CA ALA A 166 18.64 0.60 8.09
C ALA A 166 19.72 0.32 7.03
N LEU A 167 19.44 0.56 5.75
CA LEU A 167 20.39 0.40 4.65
C LEU A 167 21.60 1.33 4.80
N TRP A 168 21.37 2.61 5.09
CA TRP A 168 22.43 3.60 5.25
C TRP A 168 23.25 3.37 6.52
N THR A 169 22.64 2.92 7.61
CA THR A 169 23.39 2.48 8.81
C THR A 169 24.34 1.33 8.48
N ARG A 170 23.91 0.37 7.65
CA ARG A 170 24.77 -0.71 7.17
C ARG A 170 25.87 -0.21 6.23
N SER A 171 25.55 0.72 5.33
CA SER A 171 26.52 1.37 4.43
C SER A 171 27.66 2.05 5.20
N VAL A 172 27.33 2.82 6.24
CA VAL A 172 28.32 3.42 7.16
C VAL A 172 29.21 2.34 7.77
N GLY A 173 28.61 1.25 8.25
CA GLY A 173 29.35 0.12 8.80
C GLY A 173 30.32 -0.53 7.80
N ASP A 174 29.91 -0.69 6.55
CA ASP A 174 30.79 -1.26 5.52
C ASP A 174 31.96 -0.33 5.19
N PHE A 175 31.69 0.97 5.03
CA PHE A 175 32.72 1.96 4.74
C PHE A 175 33.74 2.09 5.90
N ARG A 176 33.27 2.09 7.15
CA ARG A 176 34.15 2.05 8.33
C ARG A 176 34.96 0.76 8.36
N GLY A 177 34.31 -0.40 8.15
CA GLY A 177 34.99 -1.69 8.12
C GLY A 177 36.04 -1.79 7.01
N ALA A 178 35.80 -1.20 5.84
CA ALA A 178 36.80 -1.11 4.77
C ALA A 178 38.03 -0.32 5.22
N HIS A 179 37.82 0.87 5.80
CA HIS A 179 38.91 1.72 6.31
C HIS A 179 39.65 1.11 7.51
N GLU A 180 38.95 0.41 8.40
CA GLU A 180 39.56 -0.27 9.56
C GLU A 180 40.49 -1.41 9.13
N LEU A 181 40.14 -2.12 8.05
CA LEU A 181 40.94 -3.21 7.51
C LEU A 181 42.03 -2.73 6.54
N ASP A 182 41.83 -1.59 5.89
CA ASP A 182 42.79 -0.92 5.03
C ASP A 182 42.84 0.59 5.33
N ALA A 183 43.79 0.99 6.16
CA ALA A 183 43.96 2.39 6.57
C ALA A 183 44.29 3.33 5.39
N ALA A 184 44.73 2.79 4.24
CA ALA A 184 44.95 3.59 3.04
C ALA A 184 43.63 4.00 2.36
N ASP A 185 42.51 3.35 2.67
CA ASP A 185 41.18 3.70 2.16
C ASP A 185 40.60 4.93 2.88
N ALA A 186 41.22 6.10 2.65
CA ALA A 186 40.72 7.38 3.15
C ALA A 186 39.31 7.71 2.61
N GLN A 187 38.97 7.18 1.44
CA GLN A 187 37.67 7.37 0.81
C GLN A 187 36.56 6.65 1.59
N GLY A 188 36.82 5.43 2.10
CA GLY A 188 35.92 4.71 2.99
C GLY A 188 35.56 5.56 4.21
N LYS A 189 36.55 6.13 4.90
CA LYS A 189 36.30 7.04 6.02
C LYS A 189 35.44 8.25 5.62
N ALA A 190 35.83 8.95 4.55
CA ALA A 190 35.10 10.14 4.09
C ALA A 190 33.64 9.82 3.70
N ASN A 191 33.40 8.68 3.05
CA ASN A 191 32.07 8.23 2.68
C ASN A 191 31.24 7.88 3.92
N ALA A 192 31.82 7.18 4.91
CA ALA A 192 31.13 6.87 6.16
C ALA A 192 30.66 8.14 6.87
N ASP A 193 31.52 9.16 6.97
CA ASP A 193 31.20 10.44 7.60
C ASP A 193 30.09 11.17 6.82
N ALA A 194 30.16 11.19 5.49
CA ALA A 194 29.13 11.81 4.65
C ALA A 194 27.76 11.12 4.80
N VAL A 195 27.72 9.78 4.81
CA VAL A 195 26.47 9.02 4.99
C VAL A 195 25.92 9.18 6.40
N GLU A 196 26.76 9.30 7.43
CA GLU A 196 26.34 9.54 8.81
C GLU A 196 25.63 10.90 8.96
N GLU A 197 26.11 11.95 8.27
CA GLU A 197 25.43 13.25 8.24
C GLU A 197 24.04 13.16 7.60
N LEU A 198 23.93 12.48 6.45
CA LEU A 198 22.65 12.24 5.77
C LEU A 198 21.69 11.40 6.65
N LEU A 199 22.21 10.39 7.33
CA LEU A 199 21.46 9.54 8.24
C LEU A 199 20.90 10.35 9.41
N ARG A 200 21.69 11.27 9.97
CA ARG A 200 21.24 12.17 11.04
C ARG A 200 20.12 13.08 10.58
N ALA A 201 20.23 13.65 9.38
CA ALA A 201 19.17 14.48 8.78
C ALA A 201 17.89 13.66 8.56
N LEU A 202 17.99 12.50 7.92
CA LEU A 202 16.83 11.63 7.63
C LEU A 202 16.13 11.17 8.92
N ARG A 203 16.88 10.83 9.97
CA ARG A 203 16.30 10.47 11.28
C ARG A 203 15.52 11.63 11.88
N ARG A 204 16.07 12.85 11.88
CA ARG A 204 15.37 14.04 12.38
C ARG A 204 14.07 14.31 11.61
N GLU A 205 14.12 14.24 10.28
CA GLU A 205 12.94 14.45 9.44
C GLU A 205 11.89 13.35 9.63
N THR A 206 12.31 12.11 9.89
CA THR A 206 11.41 10.99 10.15
C THR A 206 10.72 11.16 11.50
N THR A 207 11.47 11.49 12.56
CA THR A 207 10.90 11.77 13.89
C THR A 207 9.94 12.95 13.86
N ALA A 208 10.28 14.03 13.14
CA ALA A 208 9.38 15.17 12.99
C ALA A 208 8.06 14.80 12.28
N LEU A 209 8.10 13.87 11.31
CA LEU A 209 6.90 13.36 10.65
C LEU A 209 6.09 12.47 11.59
N GLU A 210 6.72 11.58 12.35
CA GLU A 210 6.07 10.75 13.38
C GLU A 210 5.34 11.60 14.43
N GLU A 211 5.98 12.65 14.93
CA GLU A 211 5.37 13.62 15.86
C GLU A 211 4.16 14.33 15.24
N THR A 212 4.25 14.67 13.94
CA THR A 212 3.16 15.33 13.20
C THR A 212 1.98 14.39 13.01
N ILE A 213 2.21 13.12 12.66
CA ILE A 213 1.17 12.09 12.55
C ILE A 213 0.44 11.91 13.88
N GLU A 214 1.18 11.85 14.99
CA GLU A 214 0.58 11.70 16.31
C GLU A 214 -0.26 12.93 16.71
N ALA A 215 0.20 14.14 16.37
CA ALA A 215 -0.59 15.35 16.54
C ALA A 215 -1.86 15.34 15.67
N GLN A 216 -1.78 14.85 14.43
CA GLN A 216 -2.92 14.74 13.52
C GLN A 216 -3.98 13.78 14.06
N ARG A 217 -3.59 12.65 14.65
CA ARG A 217 -4.53 11.72 15.30
C ARG A 217 -5.31 12.38 16.43
N LYS A 218 -4.62 13.13 17.30
CA LYS A 218 -5.26 13.91 18.37
C LYS A 218 -6.22 14.96 17.79
N LYS A 219 -5.83 15.61 16.69
CA LYS A 219 -6.70 16.57 16.00
C LYS A 219 -7.92 15.92 15.36
N LEU A 220 -7.83 14.68 14.86
CA LEU A 220 -8.99 13.94 14.38
C LEU A 220 -10.01 13.69 15.49
N GLU A 221 -9.56 13.31 16.68
CA GLU A 221 -10.44 13.12 17.83
C GLU A 221 -11.12 14.43 18.23
N GLU A 222 -10.35 15.52 18.33
CA GLU A 222 -10.88 16.84 18.67
C GLU A 222 -11.86 17.36 17.61
N LEU A 223 -11.51 17.25 16.32
CA LEU A 223 -12.41 17.60 15.20
C LEU A 223 -13.71 16.80 15.29
N ARG A 224 -13.64 15.47 15.48
CA ARG A 224 -14.83 14.62 15.59
C ARG A 224 -15.75 15.08 16.71
N ASP A 225 -15.20 15.40 17.87
CA ASP A 225 -15.97 15.79 19.05
C ASP A 225 -16.63 17.16 18.84
N VAL A 226 -15.89 18.14 18.29
CA VAL A 226 -16.41 19.48 17.99
C VAL A 226 -17.45 19.44 16.86
N ILE A 227 -17.22 18.65 15.81
CA ILE A 227 -18.18 18.40 14.72
C ILE A 227 -19.50 17.87 15.31
N ARG A 228 -19.44 16.85 16.18
CA ARG A 228 -20.62 16.28 16.83
C ARG A 228 -21.36 17.30 17.71
N GLU A 229 -20.63 18.15 18.43
CA GLU A 229 -21.23 19.20 19.25
C GLU A 229 -21.92 20.28 18.41
N LEU A 230 -21.32 20.68 17.29
CA LEU A 230 -21.91 21.68 16.40
C LEU A 230 -23.12 21.11 15.65
N VAL A 231 -23.04 19.87 15.16
CA VAL A 231 -24.18 19.16 14.52
C VAL A 231 -25.42 19.15 15.41
N LYS A 232 -25.26 18.92 16.73
CA LYS A 232 -26.41 18.92 17.68
C LYS A 232 -27.16 20.26 17.74
N ARG A 233 -26.50 21.36 17.39
CA ARG A 233 -27.05 22.72 17.48
C ARG A 233 -27.66 23.20 16.15
N ILE A 234 -27.27 22.61 15.03
CA ILE A 234 -27.77 22.95 13.71
C ILE A 234 -29.01 22.08 13.36
N PRO A 235 -30.15 22.69 12.97
CA PRO A 235 -31.32 21.98 12.47
C PRO A 235 -31.01 21.07 11.27
N ASP A 236 -31.72 19.95 11.15
CA ASP A 236 -31.50 18.95 10.08
C ASP A 236 -31.58 19.55 8.68
N ASP A 237 -32.54 20.44 8.43
CA ASP A 237 -32.76 21.11 7.14
C ASP A 237 -31.67 22.14 6.79
N LYS A 238 -30.83 22.50 7.75
CA LYS A 238 -29.73 23.46 7.61
C LYS A 238 -28.36 22.80 7.68
N LEU A 239 -28.28 21.48 7.82
CA LEU A 239 -26.99 20.78 7.83
C LEU A 239 -26.30 20.89 6.46
N PRO A 240 -24.97 21.02 6.44
CA PRO A 240 -24.22 20.99 5.19
C PRO A 240 -24.28 19.58 4.58
N PRO A 241 -24.19 19.45 3.24
CA PRO A 241 -24.24 18.15 2.58
C PRO A 241 -23.13 17.19 3.07
N GLU A 242 -22.00 17.73 3.52
CA GLU A 242 -20.92 16.97 4.10
C GLU A 242 -21.29 16.23 5.40
N ALA A 243 -22.29 16.71 6.15
CA ALA A 243 -22.73 16.12 7.42
C ALA A 243 -23.68 14.92 7.23
N GLU A 244 -24.33 14.81 6.07
CA GLU A 244 -25.05 13.60 5.66
C GLU A 244 -24.02 12.57 5.19
N SER A 245 -23.56 11.73 6.12
CA SER A 245 -22.55 10.67 5.92
C SER A 245 -22.56 10.04 4.52
N GLY A 246 -21.41 10.07 3.84
CA GLY A 246 -21.13 9.21 2.68
C GLY A 246 -21.13 7.74 3.11
N GLU A 247 -21.66 6.88 2.25
CA GLU A 247 -22.16 5.53 2.53
C GLU A 247 -21.16 4.49 3.12
N GLU A 248 -19.94 4.85 3.50
CA GLU A 248 -18.85 3.84 3.55
C GLU A 248 -18.16 3.62 4.91
N GLU A 249 -18.22 4.50 5.93
CA GLU A 249 -17.46 4.28 7.18
C GLU A 249 -18.18 4.70 8.48
N GLU A 250 -18.28 3.79 9.46
CA GLU A 250 -18.95 4.01 10.76
C GLU A 250 -18.35 5.16 11.58
N ASP A 251 -17.07 5.47 11.36
CA ASP A 251 -16.35 6.54 12.06
C ASP A 251 -16.65 7.94 11.53
N GLU A 252 -17.31 8.07 10.37
CA GLU A 252 -17.78 9.36 9.80
C GLU A 252 -19.24 9.65 10.12
N ASP A 253 -19.81 8.89 11.05
CA ASP A 253 -21.16 9.12 11.51
C ASP A 253 -21.18 10.21 12.59
N PHE A 254 -21.21 11.45 12.10
CA PHE A 254 -21.28 12.66 12.92
C PHE A 254 -22.69 12.95 13.45
N LEU A 255 -23.71 12.35 12.83
CA LEU A 255 -25.09 12.52 13.27
C LEU A 255 -25.35 11.68 14.54
N PRO A 256 -26.06 12.24 15.53
CA PRO A 256 -26.61 11.45 16.63
C PRO A 256 -27.43 10.25 16.12
N PRO A 257 -27.43 9.10 16.80
CA PRO A 257 -28.14 7.89 16.38
C PRO A 257 -29.59 8.12 15.95
N GLU A 258 -30.28 9.04 16.62
CA GLU A 258 -31.69 9.38 16.40
C GLU A 258 -31.94 10.16 15.11
N ARG A 259 -30.92 10.85 14.58
CA ARG A 259 -30.98 11.70 13.38
C ARG A 259 -30.45 10.99 12.13
N ARG A 260 -29.93 9.77 12.28
CA ARG A 260 -29.40 8.98 11.17
C ARG A 260 -30.56 8.47 10.31
N LYS A 261 -30.44 8.63 8.99
CA LYS A 261 -31.33 7.93 8.06
C LYS A 261 -31.11 6.41 8.24
N PRO A 262 -32.18 5.57 8.20
CA PRO A 262 -32.00 4.13 8.24
C PRO A 262 -31.06 3.70 7.12
N LYS A 263 -29.96 3.02 7.43
CA LYS A 263 -29.10 2.43 6.40
C LYS A 263 -29.99 1.55 5.51
N PRO A 264 -29.97 1.69 4.18
CA PRO A 264 -30.59 0.68 3.33
C PRO A 264 -29.93 -0.65 3.70
N ARG A 265 -30.75 -1.65 4.06
CA ARG A 265 -30.28 -3.02 4.29
C ARG A 265 -29.60 -3.52 3.02
N SER A 266 -28.29 -3.36 2.94
CA SER A 266 -27.45 -4.12 2.03
C SER A 266 -27.41 -5.54 2.56
N GLY A 267 -28.08 -6.47 1.86
CA GLY A 267 -28.02 -7.90 2.13
C GLY A 267 -28.90 -8.38 3.29
N SER A 268 -30.06 -8.92 2.94
CA SER A 268 -30.70 -10.07 3.61
C SER A 268 -30.34 -10.31 5.09
N ASP A 269 -31.07 -9.67 6.00
CA ASP A 269 -31.39 -10.30 7.29
C ASP A 269 -32.38 -11.46 7.05
N LYS A 270 -31.90 -12.54 6.44
CA LYS A 270 -32.41 -13.85 6.80
C LYS A 270 -31.50 -14.35 7.92
N LYS A 271 -31.89 -14.04 9.16
CA LYS A 271 -31.63 -14.95 10.27
C LYS A 271 -32.14 -16.32 9.79
N GLY A 272 -31.24 -17.20 9.37
CA GLY A 272 -31.55 -18.61 9.36
C GLY A 272 -31.85 -18.99 10.79
N GLU A 273 -33.12 -19.19 11.11
CA GLU A 273 -33.46 -20.07 12.23
C GLU A 273 -32.88 -21.43 11.87
N GLU A 274 -31.87 -21.87 12.62
CA GLU A 274 -31.30 -23.21 12.49
C GLU A 274 -32.43 -24.25 12.52
N GLY A 275 -32.46 -25.10 11.49
CA GLY A 275 -33.28 -26.32 11.49
C GLY A 275 -34.56 -26.33 10.64
N LYS A 276 -34.78 -25.37 9.73
CA LYS A 276 -35.82 -25.51 8.70
C LYS A 276 -35.23 -25.55 7.30
N GLU A 277 -35.37 -26.70 6.66
CA GLU A 277 -35.07 -26.86 5.24
C GLU A 277 -36.00 -25.95 4.42
N GLU A 278 -35.47 -24.83 3.91
CA GLU A 278 -36.18 -24.03 2.90
C GLU A 278 -36.17 -24.80 1.57
N LYS A 279 -37.37 -25.13 1.07
CA LYS A 279 -37.53 -25.63 -0.29
C LYS A 279 -37.38 -24.47 -1.28
N MET A 280 -36.54 -24.68 -2.28
CA MET A 280 -36.33 -23.77 -3.40
C MET A 280 -37.66 -23.28 -3.99
N THR A 281 -37.78 -21.98 -4.21
CA THR A 281 -38.98 -21.41 -4.83
C THR A 281 -39.07 -21.80 -6.31
N GLU A 282 -40.27 -21.87 -6.87
CA GLU A 282 -40.49 -22.29 -8.27
C GLU A 282 -39.77 -21.38 -9.29
N GLN A 283 -39.49 -20.14 -8.90
CA GLN A 283 -38.75 -19.16 -9.70
C GLN A 283 -37.24 -19.40 -9.67
N GLU A 284 -36.68 -19.78 -8.51
CA GLU A 284 -35.28 -20.20 -8.38
C GLU A 284 -35.02 -21.52 -9.13
N ALA A 285 -35.97 -22.46 -9.08
CA ALA A 285 -35.89 -23.71 -9.82
C ALA A 285 -35.89 -23.50 -11.35
N ARG A 286 -36.66 -22.52 -11.86
CA ARG A 286 -36.67 -22.15 -13.27
C ARG A 286 -35.34 -21.52 -13.72
N GLY A 287 -34.76 -20.64 -12.90
CA GLY A 287 -33.45 -20.03 -13.19
C GLY A 287 -32.29 -21.05 -13.22
N SER A 288 -32.29 -22.03 -12.30
CA SER A 288 -31.28 -23.10 -12.29
C SER A 288 -31.39 -24.04 -13.50
N LEU A 289 -32.60 -24.27 -14.02
CA LEU A 289 -32.83 -25.07 -15.24
C LEU A 289 -32.40 -24.34 -16.53
N GLU A 290 -32.47 -23.02 -16.56
CA GLU A 290 -31.99 -22.21 -17.69
C GLU A 290 -30.46 -22.21 -17.81
N GLY A 291 -29.75 -22.22 -16.67
CA GLY A 291 -28.29 -22.39 -16.63
C GLY A 291 -27.84 -23.75 -17.20
N LEU A 292 -28.56 -24.82 -16.88
CA LEU A 292 -28.28 -26.18 -17.39
C LEU A 292 -28.44 -26.30 -18.91
N LYS A 293 -29.41 -25.60 -19.53
CA LYS A 293 -29.55 -25.58 -21.01
C LYS A 293 -28.35 -24.94 -21.71
N ASN A 294 -27.69 -23.97 -21.08
CA ASN A 294 -26.51 -23.30 -21.63
C ASN A 294 -25.22 -24.11 -21.44
N GLU A 295 -25.16 -25.03 -20.48
CA GLU A 295 -24.02 -25.94 -20.28
C GLU A 295 -24.04 -27.16 -21.21
N PHE A 296 -25.21 -27.67 -21.60
CA PHE A 296 -25.32 -28.75 -22.61
C PHE A 296 -25.18 -28.27 -24.06
N GLY A 297 -25.20 -26.95 -24.32
CA GLY A 297 -25.16 -26.35 -25.65
C GLY A 297 -23.77 -26.05 -26.22
N ARG A 298 -22.71 -26.11 -25.39
CA ARG A 298 -21.32 -25.95 -25.85
C ARG A 298 -20.74 -27.32 -26.23
N LYS A 299 -20.59 -27.55 -27.53
CA LYS A 299 -19.95 -28.74 -28.11
C LYS A 299 -18.59 -29.02 -27.44
N MET A 300 -18.48 -30.18 -26.80
CA MET A 300 -17.21 -30.81 -26.41
C MET A 300 -16.43 -31.23 -27.67
N PRO A 301 -15.09 -31.09 -27.73
CA PRO A 301 -14.29 -31.58 -28.84
C PRO A 301 -13.96 -33.06 -28.63
N ALA A 302 -14.44 -33.94 -29.52
CA ALA A 302 -14.02 -35.33 -29.61
C ALA A 302 -13.45 -35.59 -31.01
N GLY A 303 -12.26 -36.19 -31.05
CA GLY A 303 -11.52 -36.50 -32.26
C GLY A 303 -12.06 -37.71 -33.03
N GLN A 304 -11.85 -37.64 -34.34
CA GLN A 304 -11.60 -38.72 -35.31
C GLN A 304 -12.57 -39.92 -35.40
N GLN A 305 -13.45 -39.91 -36.42
CA GLN A 305 -13.38 -40.85 -37.57
C GLN A 305 -14.49 -40.58 -38.60
N ASP A 306 -14.04 -40.52 -39.85
CA ASP A 306 -14.64 -40.98 -41.11
C ASP A 306 -16.09 -40.64 -41.48
N GLY A 307 -16.24 -39.91 -42.59
CA GLY A 307 -17.39 -40.10 -43.46
C GLY A 307 -17.97 -38.85 -44.12
N LYS A 308 -17.42 -38.52 -45.29
CA LYS A 308 -18.17 -38.21 -46.52
C LYS A 308 -19.24 -37.09 -46.50
N GLY A 309 -18.97 -36.07 -47.32
CA GLY A 309 -19.98 -35.20 -47.96
C GLY A 309 -20.18 -33.88 -47.22
N GLY A 310 -20.15 -32.72 -47.85
CA GLY A 310 -20.07 -32.37 -49.25
C GLY A 310 -20.49 -30.89 -49.37
N SER A 311 -19.85 -30.16 -50.28
CA SER A 311 -20.30 -28.92 -50.92
C SER A 311 -20.71 -27.76 -49.98
N GLY A 312 -19.90 -26.71 -49.85
CA GLY A 312 -19.85 -25.60 -50.83
C GLY A 312 -20.30 -24.32 -50.10
N GLY A 313 -19.85 -23.10 -50.39
CA GLY A 313 -18.83 -22.63 -51.29
C GLY A 313 -18.54 -21.14 -50.98
N LYS A 314 -17.28 -20.78 -51.18
CA LYS A 314 -16.69 -19.51 -51.62
C LYS A 314 -16.85 -18.18 -50.83
N PRO A 315 -15.82 -17.30 -50.95
CA PRO A 315 -15.52 -16.21 -50.02
C PRO A 315 -15.97 -14.84 -50.55
N LYS A 316 -15.95 -13.81 -49.70
CA LYS A 316 -15.90 -12.41 -50.14
C LYS A 316 -14.79 -11.62 -49.46
N ASP A 317 -14.02 -10.98 -50.33
CA ASP A 317 -12.88 -10.10 -50.12
C ASP A 317 -13.20 -8.76 -49.45
N LYS A 318 -12.19 -8.29 -48.69
CA LYS A 318 -11.57 -6.94 -48.62
C LYS A 318 -12.43 -5.66 -48.65
N LYS A 319 -12.17 -4.82 -47.63
CA LYS A 319 -11.67 -3.42 -47.62
C LYS A 319 -12.10 -2.82 -46.26
N GLY A 320 -11.27 -2.28 -45.38
CA GLY A 320 -10.15 -1.37 -45.58
C GLY A 320 -10.62 0.07 -45.40
N LYS A 321 -10.41 0.66 -44.21
CA LYS A 321 -9.88 2.02 -44.03
C LYS A 321 -9.70 2.39 -42.56
N ASP A 322 -8.52 2.95 -42.31
CA ASP A 322 -8.10 3.67 -41.12
C ASP A 322 -8.94 4.94 -40.89
N TYR A 323 -9.22 5.22 -39.62
CA TYR A 323 -8.87 6.47 -38.91
C TYR A 323 -8.82 6.18 -37.40
#